data_AF-A0A952PNM9-F1
#
_entry.id   AF-A0A952PNM9-F1
#
_cell.length_a   1.000
_cell.length_b   1.000
_cell.length_c   1.000
_cell.angle_alpha   90.00
_cell.angle_beta   90.00
_cell.angle_gamma   90.00
#
_symmetry.space_group_name_H-M   'P 1'
#
loop_
_entity.id
_entity.type
_entity.pdbx_description
1 polymer ?
#
loop_
_entity_poly.entity_id
_entity_poly.type
_entity_poly.pdbx_seq_one_letter_code
_entity_poly.pdbx_strand_id
1 'polypeptide(L)' 'MSQSRSKKATVDQVLKLVDQLSSEEREQLMQELRAEDFKRDIQKGIEAAERGELKDADEVVARLRKKAQSRQ' A
#
# COMPACT_ATOMS: atom_id res chain seq x y z
N MET A 1 -15.69 -29.07 -21.48
CA MET A 1 -14.62 -28.09 -21.19
C MET A 1 -15.17 -27.07 -20.21
N SER A 2 -15.10 -27.34 -18.90
CA SER A 2 -15.67 -26.42 -17.89
C SER A 2 -14.67 -25.33 -17.55
N GLN A 3 -14.95 -24.09 -17.98
CA GLN A 3 -14.31 -22.88 -17.45
C GLN A 3 -14.69 -22.74 -15.97
N SER A 4 -13.83 -23.23 -15.07
CA SER A 4 -13.90 -22.85 -13.65
C SER A 4 -13.59 -21.36 -13.55
N ARG A 5 -14.63 -20.54 -13.43
CA ARG A 5 -14.50 -19.15 -12.98
C ARG A 5 -13.82 -19.19 -11.61
N SER A 6 -12.54 -18.85 -11.58
CA SER A 6 -11.78 -18.67 -10.34
C SER A 6 -12.52 -17.66 -9.47
N LYS A 7 -13.14 -18.14 -8.39
CA LYS A 7 -13.78 -17.27 -7.40
C LYS A 7 -12.66 -16.51 -6.71
N LYS A 8 -12.70 -15.17 -6.79
CA LYS A 8 -11.77 -14.32 -6.02
C LYS A 8 -11.92 -14.67 -4.53
N ALA A 9 -10.79 -14.87 -3.86
CA ALA A 9 -10.77 -15.12 -2.42
C ALA A 9 -11.42 -13.95 -1.68
N THR A 10 -12.21 -14.26 -0.66
CA THR A 10 -12.78 -13.25 0.25
C THR A 10 -11.71 -12.76 1.23
N VAL A 11 -11.90 -11.56 1.79
CA VAL A 11 -10.96 -10.99 2.78
C VAL A 11 -10.74 -11.94 3.96
N ASP A 12 -11.81 -12.54 4.49
CA ASP A 12 -11.74 -13.52 5.59
C ASP A 12 -10.91 -14.77 5.24
N GLN A 13 -10.96 -15.23 3.98
CA GLN A 13 -10.16 -16.37 3.54
C GLN A 13 -8.68 -16.02 3.47
N VAL A 14 -8.35 -14.80 3.04
CA VAL A 14 -6.96 -14.32 3.01
C VAL A 14 -6.42 -14.16 4.43
N LEU A 15 -7.20 -13.58 5.35
CA LEU A 15 -6.78 -13.41 6.74
C LEU A 15 -6.50 -14.76 7.42
N LYS A 16 -7.36 -15.76 7.21
CA LYS A 16 -7.14 -17.12 7.74
C LYS A 16 -5.86 -17.77 7.22
N LEU A 17 -5.46 -17.50 5.97
CA LEU A 17 -4.22 -18.01 5.41
C LEU A 17 -3.00 -17.30 6.02
N VAL A 18 -3.10 -15.99 6.27
CA VAL A 18 -2.05 -15.22 6.94
C VAL A 18 -1.86 -15.69 8.39
N ASP A 19 -2.94 -16.03 9.08
CA ASP A 19 -2.87 -16.56 10.46
C ASP A 19 -2.24 -17.95 10.55
N GLN A 20 -2.17 -18.69 9.44
CA GLN A 20 -1.53 -20.01 9.36
C GLN A 20 -0.03 -19.94 9.07
N LEU A 21 0.50 -18.76 8.71
CA LEU A 21 1.92 -18.58 8.44
C LEU A 21 2.73 -18.65 9.74
N SER A 22 3.92 -19.26 9.65
CA SER A 22 4.93 -19.11 10.69
C SER A 22 5.36 -17.64 10.82
N SER A 23 5.96 -17.28 11.95
CA SER A 23 6.47 -15.91 12.18
C SER A 23 7.45 -15.46 11.10
N GLU A 24 8.29 -16.38 10.61
CA GLU A 24 9.30 -16.10 9.58
C GLU A 24 8.66 -15.87 8.20
N GLU A 25 7.73 -16.73 7.79
CA GLU A 25 6.97 -16.56 6.54
C GLU A 25 6.13 -15.28 6.56
N ARG A 26 5.55 -14.96 7.72
CA ARG A 26 4.79 -13.73 7.91
C ARG A 26 5.69 -12.50 7.82
N GLU A 27 6.90 -12.55 8.38
CA GLU A 27 7.86 -11.46 8.29
C GLU A 27 8.33 -11.24 6.84
N GLN A 28 8.64 -12.32 6.11
CA GLN A 28 8.98 -12.26 4.69
C GLN A 28 7.84 -11.67 3.86
N LEU A 29 6.61 -12.16 4.03
CA LEU A 29 5.43 -11.63 3.35
C LEU A 29 5.24 -10.12 3.63
N MET A 30 5.42 -9.69 4.89
CA MET A 30 5.31 -8.27 5.24
C MET A 30 6.41 -7.43 4.61
N GLN A 31 7.62 -7.95 4.45
CA GLN A 31 8.70 -7.24 3.73
C GLN A 31 8.39 -7.10 2.24
N GLU A 32 7.89 -8.16 1.60
CA GLU A 32 7.47 -8.13 0.20
C GLU A 32 6.33 -7.14 -0.03
N LEU A 33 5.30 -7.17 0.81
CA LEU A 33 4.18 -6.23 0.73
C LEU A 33 4.63 -4.77 0.90
N ARG A 34 5.57 -4.50 1.82
CA ARG A 34 6.16 -3.16 1.96
C ARG A 34 6.91 -2.73 0.70
N ALA A 35 7.66 -3.64 0.08
CA ALA A 35 8.36 -3.35 -1.16
C ALA A 35 7.40 -3.08 -2.33
N GLU A 36 6.30 -3.82 -2.43
CA GLU A 36 5.25 -3.58 -3.42
C GLU A 36 4.52 -2.26 -3.19
N ASP A 37 4.15 -1.95 -1.94
CA ASP A 37 3.53 -0.69 -1.59
C ASP A 37 4.45 0.49 -1.95
N PHE A 38 5.75 0.37 -1.67
CA PHE A 38 6.74 1.39 -2.03
C PHE A 38 6.84 1.58 -3.55
N LYS A 39 6.88 0.49 -4.33
CA LYS A 39 6.86 0.56 -5.81
C LYS A 39 5.59 1.25 -6.31
N ARG A 40 4.42 0.92 -5.74
CA ARG A 40 3.14 1.52 -6.11
C ARG A 40 3.11 3.02 -5.80
N ASP A 41 3.70 3.43 -4.69
CA ASP A 41 3.76 4.84 -4.31
C ASP A 41 4.70 5.64 -5.22
N ILE A 42 5.84 5.06 -5.63
CA ILE A 42 6.69 5.65 -6.67
C ILE A 42 5.92 5.80 -7.98
N GLN A 43 5.22 4.75 -8.42
CA GLN A 43 4.46 4.77 -9.67
C GLN A 43 3.37 5.86 -9.64
N LYS A 44 2.63 5.99 -8.54
CA LYS A 44 1.67 7.08 -8.35
C LYS A 44 2.33 8.46 -8.43
N GLY A 45 3.54 8.59 -7.89
CA GLY A 45 4.33 9.81 -7.98
C GLY A 45 4.71 10.16 -9.42
N ILE A 46 5.16 9.16 -10.20
CA ILE A 46 5.46 9.31 -11.63
C ILE A 46 4.21 9.73 -12.40
N GLU A 47 3.09 9.04 -12.22
CA GLU A 47 1.85 9.37 -12.91
C GLU A 47 1.30 10.74 -12.52
N ALA A 48 1.45 11.15 -11.26
CA ALA A 48 1.10 12.50 -10.82
C ALA A 48 2.01 13.54 -11.48
N ALA A 49 3.30 13.23 -11.68
CA ALA A 49 4.23 14.08 -12.43
C ALA A 49 3.82 14.25 -13.89
N GLU A 50 3.48 13.15 -14.56
CA GLU A 50 3.02 13.15 -15.95
C GLU A 50 1.73 13.97 -16.13
N ARG A 51 0.85 13.97 -15.13
CA ARG A 51 -0.38 14.80 -15.12
C ARG A 51 -0.15 16.25 -14.69
N GLY A 52 1.07 16.63 -14.30
CA GLY A 52 1.37 17.98 -13.79
C GLY A 52 0.81 18.26 -12.38
N GLU A 53 0.50 17.21 -11.61
CA GLU A 53 -0.09 17.28 -10.26
C GLU A 53 0.97 17.28 -9.14
N LEU A 54 2.24 17.50 -9.47
CA LEU A 54 3.30 17.61 -8.47
C LEU A 54 3.03 18.80 -7.56
N LYS A 55 3.19 18.57 -6.26
CA LYS A 55 3.07 19.59 -5.24
C LYS A 55 4.46 20.00 -4.80
N ASP A 56 4.59 21.28 -4.46
CA ASP A 56 5.79 21.78 -3.84
C ASP A 56 6.03 21.07 -2.49
N ALA A 57 7.26 20.59 -2.31
CA ALA A 57 7.60 19.78 -1.13
C ALA A 57 7.50 20.60 0.16
N ASP A 58 7.90 21.88 0.13
CA ASP A 58 7.87 22.76 1.30
C ASP A 58 6.43 23.09 1.70
N GLU A 59 5.54 23.31 0.74
CA GLU A 59 4.11 23.51 1.00
C GLU A 59 3.47 22.27 1.68
N VAL A 60 3.79 21.07 1.17
CA VAL A 60 3.28 19.82 1.75
C VAL A 60 3.79 19.63 3.18
N VAL A 61 5.08 19.88 3.43
CA VAL A 61 5.70 19.78 4.76
C VAL A 61 5.08 20.79 5.72
N ALA A 62 4.91 22.04 5.31
CA ALA A 62 4.28 23.08 6.12
C ALA A 62 2.85 22.69 6.52
N ARG A 63 2.06 22.17 5.59
CA ARG A 63 0.69 21.70 5.85
C ARG A 63 0.64 20.52 6.81
N LEU A 64 1.55 19.55 6.67
CA LEU A 64 1.64 18.40 7.57
C LEU A 64 2.01 18.83 8.99
N ARG A 65 2.97 19.74 9.16
CA ARG A 65 3.34 20.31 10.47
C ARG A 65 2.15 21.00 11.14
N LYS A 66 1.40 21.82 10.39
CA LYS A 66 0.19 22.48 10.89
C LYS A 66 -0.89 21.49 11.32
N LYS A 67 -1.06 20.38 10.58
CA LYS A 67 -2.02 19.32 10.92
C LYS A 67 -1.61 18.53 12.18
N ALA A 68 -0.31 18.31 12.39
CA ALA A 68 0.18 17.66 13.61
C ALA A 68 -0.03 18.53 14.85
N GLN A 69 0.24 19.84 14.74
CA GLN A 69 0.05 20.80 15.83
C GLN A 69 -1.42 21.04 16.20
N SER A 70 -2.35 20.88 15.25
CA SER A 70 -3.79 21.05 15.50
C SER A 70 -4.49 19.79 16.06
N ARG A 71 -3.74 18.69 16.22
CA ARG A 71 -4.22 17.47 16.89
C ARG A 71 -3.76 17.37 18.35
N GLN A 72 -2.96 18.32 18.81
CA GLN A 72 -2.60 18.54 20.22
C GLN A 72 -3.56 19.56 20.83
#